data_AF-A0A7K2Q4R5-F1
#
_entry.id   AF-A0A7K2Q4R5-F1
#
_cell.length_a   1.000
_cell.length_b   1.000
_cell.length_c   1.000
_cell.angle_alpha   90.00
_cell.angle_beta   90.00
_cell.angle_gamma   90.00
#
_symmetry.space_group_name_H-M   'P 1'
#
loop_
_entity.id
_entity.type
_entity.pdbx_description
1 polymer ?
#
loop_
_entity_poly.entity_id
_entity_poly.type
_entity_poly.pdbx_seq_one_letter_code
_entity_poly.pdbx_strand_id
1 'polypeptide(L)'
;RDHWTRSSLPSYAYLYLEGFVRSLGWPCHLWGNYILLDTGDNVVAGFAHLRRGSLRVRPGDRVRAGQHLADCGNSGNSSEPHLHFQLMTTADPTTAQGVPFTWHYRPGTQEPRTGVPSNTTLFTA
;
A
#
# COMPACT_ATOMS: atom_id res chain seq x y z
N ARG A 1 21.51 -0.65 7.98
CA ARG A 1 21.00 -0.71 6.59
C ARG A 1 20.95 -2.20 6.28
N ASP A 2 19.85 -2.84 6.68
CA ASP A 2 19.86 -4.27 6.94
C ASP A 2 19.03 -4.98 5.87
N HIS A 3 19.71 -5.30 4.77
CA HIS A 3 19.26 -6.26 3.76
C HIS A 3 20.48 -6.77 2.99
N TRP A 4 21.26 -7.63 3.65
CA TRP A 4 22.41 -8.33 3.05
C TRP A 4 22.01 -9.51 2.13
N THR A 5 20.71 -9.82 2.02
CA THR A 5 20.19 -10.93 1.19
C THR A 5 19.96 -10.56 -0.29
N ARG A 6 20.11 -9.29 -0.67
CA ARG A 6 19.89 -8.80 -2.05
C ARG A 6 21.14 -8.32 -2.79
N SER A 7 22.33 -8.41 -2.18
CA SER A 7 23.58 -7.90 -2.76
C SER A 7 24.44 -8.97 -3.46
N SER A 8 23.92 -10.18 -3.67
CA SER A 8 24.62 -11.23 -4.42
C SER A 8 24.23 -11.22 -5.90
N LEU A 9 25.16 -11.54 -6.80
CA LEU A 9 24.88 -11.69 -8.24
C LEU A 9 23.73 -12.68 -8.53
N PRO A 10 23.62 -13.83 -7.85
CA PRO A 10 22.45 -14.70 -7.95
C PRO A 10 21.14 -14.00 -7.52
N SER A 11 21.16 -13.20 -6.45
CA SER A 11 19.99 -12.44 -6.02
C SER A 11 19.55 -11.43 -7.09
N TYR A 12 20.48 -10.76 -7.77
CA TYR A 12 20.14 -9.86 -8.87
C TYR A 12 19.52 -10.60 -10.05
N ALA A 13 20.10 -11.73 -10.48
CA ALA A 13 19.54 -12.54 -11.57
C ALA A 13 18.12 -13.03 -11.24
N TYR A 14 17.90 -13.47 -10.00
CA TYR A 14 16.57 -13.83 -9.50
C TYR A 14 15.61 -12.63 -9.54
N LEU A 15 16.01 -11.45 -9.05
CA LEU A 15 15.18 -10.24 -9.05
C LEU A 15 14.81 -9.78 -10.48
N TYR A 16 15.75 -9.87 -11.43
CA TYR A 16 15.46 -9.54 -12.84
C TYR A 16 14.48 -10.52 -13.47
N LEU A 17 14.66 -11.82 -13.25
CA LEU A 17 13.75 -12.85 -13.75
C LEU A 17 12.37 -12.72 -13.12
N GLU A 18 12.32 -12.53 -11.79
CA GLU A 18 11.08 -12.32 -11.05
C GLU A 18 10.35 -11.06 -11.53
N GLY A 19 11.07 -9.94 -11.70
CA GLY A 19 10.53 -8.69 -12.23
C GLY A 19 9.97 -8.82 -13.65
N PHE A 20 10.67 -9.56 -14.52
CA PHE A 20 10.19 -9.87 -15.87
C PHE A 20 8.93 -10.75 -15.85
N VAL A 21 8.88 -11.80 -15.03
CA VAL A 21 7.67 -12.63 -14.90
C VAL A 21 6.49 -11.81 -14.38
N ARG A 22 6.73 -10.89 -13.43
CA ARG A 22 5.70 -10.01 -12.87
C ARG A 22 5.18 -8.97 -13.87
N SER A 23 5.98 -8.55 -14.86
CA SER A 23 5.54 -7.61 -15.90
C SER A 23 4.64 -8.23 -16.95
N LEU A 24 4.60 -9.56 -17.06
CA LEU A 24 3.69 -10.30 -17.93
C LEU A 24 2.27 -10.43 -17.35
N GLY A 25 2.05 -10.02 -16.10
CA GLY A 25 0.74 -10.06 -15.43
C GLY A 25 -0.18 -8.90 -15.79
N TRP A 26 -1.49 -9.12 -15.71
CA TRP A 26 -2.50 -8.06 -15.84
C TRP A 26 -2.35 -7.01 -14.71
N PRO A 27 -2.74 -5.73 -14.89
CA PRO A 27 -2.57 -4.68 -13.88
C PRO A 27 -3.11 -5.04 -12.49
N CYS A 28 -4.20 -5.81 -12.43
CA CYS A 28 -4.82 -6.30 -11.20
C CYS A 28 -3.88 -7.22 -10.39
N HIS A 29 -2.97 -7.93 -11.05
CA HIS A 29 -1.99 -8.81 -10.40
C HIS A 29 -0.93 -8.03 -9.61
N LEU A 30 -0.69 -6.75 -9.97
CA LEU A 30 0.29 -5.91 -9.29
C LEU A 30 -0.14 -5.62 -7.85
N TRP A 31 -1.43 -5.35 -7.64
CA TRP A 31 -1.97 -4.95 -6.34
C TRP A 31 -2.17 -6.12 -5.35
N GLY A 32 -2.25 -7.35 -5.85
CA GLY A 32 -2.50 -8.51 -5.00
C GLY A 32 -3.92 -8.52 -4.43
N ASN A 33 -4.06 -8.75 -3.13
CA ASN A 33 -5.31 -8.48 -2.43
C ASN A 33 -5.34 -7.01 -2.03
N TYR A 34 -6.44 -6.34 -2.36
CA TYR A 34 -6.56 -4.91 -2.14
C TYR A 34 -7.98 -4.51 -1.71
N ILE A 35 -8.09 -3.31 -1.17
CA ILE A 35 -9.34 -2.62 -0.89
C ILE A 35 -9.29 -1.27 -1.61
N LEU A 36 -10.36 -0.97 -2.35
CA LEU A 36 -10.64 0.38 -2.84
C LEU A 36 -11.77 0.93 -2.00
N LEU A 37 -11.49 2.03 -1.30
CA LEU A 37 -12.45 2.71 -0.46
C LEU A 37 -12.80 4.05 -1.10
N ASP A 38 -14.06 4.20 -1.49
CA ASP A 38 -14.61 5.50 -1.89
C ASP A 38 -14.74 6.39 -0.64
N THR A 39 -14.06 7.53 -0.64
CA THR A 39 -14.08 8.50 0.46
C THR A 39 -15.06 9.64 0.22
N GLY A 40 -15.74 9.66 -0.93
CA GLY A 40 -16.49 10.81 -1.44
C GLY A 40 -15.63 11.76 -2.25
N ASP A 41 -16.27 12.80 -2.81
CA ASP A 41 -15.62 13.90 -3.56
C ASP A 41 -14.70 13.46 -4.72
N ASN A 42 -15.04 12.34 -5.37
CA ASN A 42 -14.24 11.71 -6.42
C ASN A 42 -12.83 11.31 -5.95
N VAL A 43 -12.67 10.95 -4.68
CA VAL A 43 -11.43 10.43 -4.12
C VAL A 43 -11.62 8.98 -3.68
N VAL A 44 -10.68 8.13 -4.10
CA VAL A 44 -10.62 6.72 -3.76
C VAL A 44 -9.30 6.44 -3.04
N ALA A 45 -9.39 5.83 -1.87
CA ALA A 45 -8.25 5.32 -1.12
C ALA A 45 -7.97 3.86 -1.50
N GLY A 46 -6.78 3.59 -2.03
CA GLY A 46 -6.31 2.26 -2.38
C GLY A 46 -5.37 1.68 -1.33
N PHE A 47 -5.66 0.47 -0.87
CA PHE A 47 -4.82 -0.33 0.04
C PHE A 47 -4.44 -1.63 -0.66
N ALA A 48 -3.16 -1.87 -0.96
CA ALA A 48 -2.72 -3.05 -1.70
C ALA A 48 -1.76 -3.95 -0.90
N HIS A 49 -1.43 -5.09 -1.49
CA HIS A 49 -0.57 -6.14 -0.92
C HIS A 49 -1.09 -6.79 0.37
N LEU A 50 -2.38 -6.66 0.67
CA LEU A 50 -3.02 -7.17 1.88
C LEU A 50 -2.86 -8.70 2.01
N ARG A 51 -2.88 -9.21 3.24
CA ARG A 51 -2.74 -10.65 3.47
C ARG A 51 -3.96 -11.41 2.97
N ARG A 52 -3.75 -12.52 2.24
CA ARG A 52 -4.82 -13.41 1.79
C ARG A 52 -5.62 -13.96 2.99
N GLY A 53 -6.95 -13.89 2.89
CA GLY A 53 -7.86 -14.33 3.95
C GLY A 53 -8.01 -13.36 5.14
N SER A 54 -7.38 -12.19 5.12
CA SER A 54 -7.46 -11.22 6.23
C SER A 54 -8.52 -10.13 6.06
N LEU A 55 -9.18 -10.04 4.90
CA LEU A 55 -10.21 -9.04 4.62
C LEU A 55 -11.39 -9.20 5.61
N ARG A 56 -11.72 -8.13 6.33
CA ARG A 56 -12.82 -8.07 7.30
C ARG A 56 -14.05 -7.32 6.77
N VAL A 57 -13.98 -6.84 5.53
CA VAL A 57 -15.00 -6.05 4.85
C VAL A 57 -15.31 -6.63 3.48
N ARG A 58 -16.45 -6.24 2.92
CA ARG A 58 -16.95 -6.65 1.61
C ARG A 58 -17.34 -5.42 0.77
N PRO A 59 -17.40 -5.57 -0.57
CA PRO A 59 -17.91 -4.49 -1.43
C PRO A 59 -19.30 -4.02 -0.98
N GLY A 60 -19.45 -2.71 -0.83
CA GLY A 60 -20.69 -2.07 -0.36
C GLY A 60 -20.74 -1.80 1.15
N ASP A 61 -19.80 -2.32 1.95
CA ASP A 61 -19.73 -2.00 3.37
C ASP A 61 -19.33 -0.54 3.58
N ARG A 62 -19.98 0.11 4.56
CA ARG A 62 -19.54 1.41 5.08
C ARG A 62 -18.51 1.18 6.18
N VAL A 63 -17.37 1.86 6.06
CA VAL A 63 -16.28 1.77 7.03
C VAL A 63 -16.12 3.09 7.80
N ARG A 64 -15.55 3.01 9.01
CA ARG A 64 -15.25 4.19 9.84
C ARG A 64 -13.75 4.29 10.10
N ALA A 65 -13.27 5.50 10.38
CA ALA A 65 -11.88 5.70 10.80
C ALA A 65 -11.56 4.83 12.04
N GLY A 66 -10.39 4.19 12.04
CA GLY A 66 -9.97 3.24 13.09
C GLY A 66 -10.53 1.82 12.94
N GLN A 67 -11.44 1.56 12.00
CA GLN A 67 -11.93 0.21 11.73
C GLN A 67 -10.83 -0.66 11.10
N HIS A 68 -10.62 -1.85 11.66
CA HIS A 68 -9.70 -2.83 11.10
C HIS A 68 -10.26 -3.41 9.79
N LEU A 69 -9.62 -3.11 8.67
CA LEU A 69 -10.04 -3.57 7.33
C LEU A 69 -9.40 -4.90 6.92
N ALA A 70 -8.09 -5.04 7.13
CA ALA A 70 -7.30 -6.23 6.76
C ALA A 70 -5.91 -6.19 7.41
N ASP A 71 -5.21 -7.33 7.40
CA ASP A 71 -3.82 -7.40 7.85
C ASP A 71 -2.86 -7.01 6.71
N CYS A 72 -1.75 -6.37 7.08
CA CYS A 72 -0.60 -6.17 6.19
C CYS A 72 -0.09 -7.52 5.65
N GLY A 73 0.28 -7.56 4.38
CA GLY A 73 0.68 -8.79 3.72
C GLY A 73 1.79 -8.57 2.70
N ASN A 74 1.96 -9.57 1.84
CA ASN A 74 2.94 -9.58 0.76
C ASN A 74 2.32 -10.20 -0.51
N SER A 75 1.05 -9.91 -0.78
CA SER A 75 0.33 -10.47 -1.93
C SER A 75 0.55 -9.62 -3.20
N GLY A 76 0.41 -10.24 -4.37
CA GLY A 76 0.62 -9.56 -5.65
C GLY A 76 2.10 -9.35 -5.97
N ASN A 77 2.42 -8.25 -6.64
CA ASN A 77 3.79 -7.88 -6.98
C ASN A 77 4.45 -7.12 -5.83
N SER A 78 4.82 -7.83 -4.76
CA SER A 78 5.52 -7.26 -3.61
C SER A 78 6.74 -8.12 -3.25
N SER A 79 7.81 -7.46 -2.79
CA SER A 79 9.09 -8.12 -2.49
C SER A 79 9.27 -8.43 -1.00
N GLU A 80 8.51 -7.76 -0.13
CA GLU A 80 8.52 -7.93 1.32
C GLU A 80 7.19 -7.49 1.93
N PRO A 81 6.81 -7.95 3.14
CA PRO A 81 5.55 -7.53 3.76
C PRO A 81 5.48 -6.01 3.99
N HIS A 82 4.57 -5.35 3.30
CA HIS A 82 4.32 -3.92 3.44
C HIS A 82 2.91 -3.54 2.98
N LEU A 83 2.49 -2.32 3.31
CA LEU A 83 1.24 -1.75 2.83
C LEU A 83 1.55 -0.71 1.74
N HIS A 84 1.02 -0.91 0.55
CA HIS A 84 0.93 0.16 -0.45
C HIS A 84 -0.36 0.95 -0.21
N PHE A 85 -0.24 2.26 0.00
CA PHE A 85 -1.35 3.18 0.20
C PHE A 85 -1.28 4.32 -0.81
N GLN A 86 -2.41 4.65 -1.43
CA GLN A 86 -2.53 5.81 -2.32
C GLN A 86 -3.93 6.41 -2.29
N LEU A 87 -4.03 7.73 -2.51
CA LEU A 87 -5.29 8.38 -2.88
C LEU A 87 -5.30 8.68 -4.37
N MET A 88 -6.45 8.48 -5.01
CA MET A 88 -6.59 8.63 -6.45
C MET A 88 -7.99 9.09 -6.87
N THR A 89 -8.12 9.64 -8.08
CA THR A 89 -9.37 10.21 -8.59
C THR A 89 -10.44 9.20 -9.03
N THR A 90 -10.06 7.93 -9.24
CA THR A 90 -10.98 6.87 -9.67
C THR A 90 -10.49 5.51 -9.21
N ALA A 91 -11.40 4.53 -9.15
CA ALA A 91 -11.11 3.15 -8.78
C ALA A 91 -10.33 2.39 -9.87
N ASP A 92 -10.33 2.86 -11.12
CA ASP A 92 -9.58 2.26 -12.21
C ASP A 92 -8.11 2.73 -12.18
N PRO A 93 -7.15 1.85 -11.82
CA PRO A 93 -5.75 2.23 -11.69
C PRO A 93 -5.09 2.62 -13.03
N THR A 94 -5.70 2.32 -14.18
CA THR A 94 -5.16 2.69 -15.50
C THR A 94 -5.46 4.14 -15.87
N THR A 95 -6.51 4.72 -15.29
CA THR A 95 -6.95 6.10 -15.55
C THR A 95 -6.84 7.00 -14.32
N ALA A 96 -6.63 6.41 -13.14
CA ALA A 96 -6.42 7.07 -11.87
C ALA A 96 -5.28 8.11 -11.90
N GLN A 97 -5.56 9.30 -11.38
CA GLN A 97 -4.55 10.31 -11.08
C GLN A 97 -4.33 10.36 -9.57
N GLY A 98 -3.08 10.45 -9.14
CA GLY A 98 -2.72 10.55 -7.72
C GLY A 98 -3.22 11.85 -7.11
N VAL A 99 -3.83 11.76 -5.94
CA VAL A 99 -4.32 12.91 -5.16
C VAL A 99 -3.35 13.17 -4.01
N PRO A 100 -2.87 14.42 -3.81
CA PRO A 100 -2.01 14.75 -2.68
C PRO A 100 -2.77 14.60 -1.35
N PHE A 101 -2.10 14.10 -0.32
CA PHE A 101 -2.66 13.95 1.01
C PHE A 101 -1.66 14.31 2.09
N THR A 102 -2.19 14.56 3.28
CA THR A 102 -1.41 14.75 4.50
C THR A 102 -1.94 13.83 5.58
N TRP A 103 -1.09 13.49 6.54
CA TRP A 103 -1.48 12.77 7.74
C TRP A 103 -1.61 13.73 8.90
N HIS A 104 -2.62 13.51 9.74
CA HIS A 104 -2.57 13.97 11.12
C HIS A 104 -1.85 12.90 11.94
N TYR A 105 -0.69 13.25 12.51
CA TYR A 105 0.13 12.30 13.24
C TYR A 105 0.82 12.95 14.45
N ARG A 106 1.24 12.13 15.41
CA ARG A 106 2.04 12.56 16.56
C ARG A 106 3.43 11.89 16.52
N PRO A 107 4.51 12.64 16.28
CA PRO A 107 5.86 12.08 16.31
C PRO A 107 6.37 11.93 17.75
N GLY A 108 6.30 10.72 18.29
CA GLY A 108 6.74 10.42 19.66
C GLY A 108 5.95 11.21 20.71
N THR A 109 6.63 11.93 21.60
CA THR A 109 6.03 12.75 22.66
C THR A 109 5.75 14.20 22.24
N GLN A 110 5.91 14.54 20.96
CA GLN A 110 5.73 15.91 20.46
C GLN A 110 4.25 16.25 20.24
N GLU A 111 3.99 17.54 19.97
CA GLU A 111 2.65 17.99 19.58
C GLU A 111 2.19 17.36 18.25
N PRO A 112 0.87 17.14 18.08
CA PRO A 112 0.30 16.69 16.80
C PRO A 112 0.69 17.61 15.65
N ARG A 113 0.95 17.03 14.49
CA ARG A 113 1.28 17.74 13.25
C ARG A 113 0.44 17.26 12.09
N THR A 114 0.28 18.13 11.10
CA THR A 114 -0.33 17.80 9.81
C THR A 114 0.74 17.86 8.73
N GLY A 115 0.94 16.77 8.00
CA GLY A 115 1.90 16.72 6.90
C GLY A 115 2.25 15.30 6.47
N VAL A 116 3.27 15.18 5.62
CA VAL A 116 3.91 13.90 5.33
C VAL A 116 5.17 13.76 6.18
N PRO A 117 5.40 12.61 6.83
CA PRO A 117 6.61 12.42 7.62
C PRO A 117 7.85 12.48 6.72
N SER A 118 8.89 13.16 7.18
CA SER A 118 10.22 13.02 6.59
C SER A 118 10.72 11.59 6.78
N ASN A 119 11.54 11.10 5.84
CA ASN A 119 12.20 9.79 5.93
C ASN A 119 12.71 9.55 7.36
N THR A 120 12.48 8.33 7.87
CA THR A 120 12.86 7.84 9.22
C THR A 120 12.12 8.45 10.43
N THR A 121 11.06 9.25 10.23
CA THR A 121 10.21 9.69 11.35
C THR A 121 9.17 8.61 11.65
N LEU A 122 9.19 8.06 12.87
CA LEU A 122 8.12 7.18 13.35
C LEU A 122 6.80 7.96 13.42
N PHE A 123 5.76 7.44 12.78
CA PHE A 123 4.40 7.96 12.89
C PHE A 123 3.57 6.95 13.69
N THR A 124 2.92 7.45 14.74
CA THR A 124 1.90 6.73 15.49
C THR A 124 0.63 7.56 15.43
N ALA A 125 -0.43 6.96 14.91
CA ALA A 125 -1.79 7.52 14.91
C ALA A 125 -2.52 7.09 16.19
#